data_AF-A0A090VN82-F1
#
_entry.id   AF-A0A090VN82-F1
#
_cell.length_a   1.000
_cell.length_b   1.000
_cell.length_c   1.000
_cell.angle_alpha   90.00
_cell.angle_beta   90.00
_cell.angle_gamma   90.00
#
_symmetry.space_group_name_H-M   'P 1'
#
loop_
_entity.id
_entity.type
_entity.pdbx_description
1 polymer ?
#
loop_
_entity_poly.entity_id
_entity_poly.type
_entity_poly.pdbx_seq_one_letter_code
_entity_poly.pdbx_strand_id
1 'polypeptide(L)'
;MFKSKYRLSWNVPYQPGSIKVVAYKNGEVAATKEIKTAGKPAKIKLIADRTEIDADGKDLSFITVRIEDKDGNLCPNAENLVNFEITGNGVLESVGNGNSASLESFKEDHIKAFYGKCLAIIKGTEKAGTINIKATSIGLEVDNIIVNTK
;
A
#
# COMPACT_ATOMS: atom_id res chain seq x y z
N MET A 1 12.82 23.13 16.04
CA MET A 1 11.40 23.42 15.75
C MET A 1 11.33 24.18 14.43
N PHE A 2 10.54 23.73 13.46
CA PHE A 2 10.46 24.41 12.15
C PHE A 2 9.77 25.77 12.35
N LYS A 3 10.50 26.88 12.19
CA LYS A 3 9.93 28.24 12.23
C LYS A 3 9.27 28.59 10.90
N SER A 4 8.21 27.87 10.54
CA SER A 4 7.47 28.11 9.30
C SER A 4 5.99 28.21 9.60
N LYS A 5 5.33 29.24 9.08
CA LYS A 5 3.87 29.42 9.17
C LYS A 5 3.07 28.31 8.47
N TYR A 6 3.75 27.44 7.72
CA TYR A 6 3.16 26.34 6.98
C TYR A 6 3.24 24.99 7.73
N ARG A 7 3.74 24.96 8.97
CA ARG A 7 3.84 23.73 9.77
C ARG A 7 3.44 23.98 11.22
N LEU A 8 2.73 23.03 11.79
CA LEU A 8 2.50 22.93 13.23
C LEU A 8 3.45 21.86 13.78
N SER A 9 4.01 22.06 14.97
CA SER A 9 4.99 21.12 15.54
C SER A 9 4.91 21.07 17.05
N TRP A 10 5.17 19.89 17.61
CA TRP A 10 5.20 19.61 19.03
C TRP A 10 6.42 18.74 19.33
N ASN A 11 7.08 18.97 20.47
CA ASN A 11 8.07 18.05 21.01
C ASN A 11 7.33 17.13 21.99
N VAL A 12 7.18 15.87 21.61
CA VAL A 12 6.45 14.88 22.41
C VAL A 12 7.45 13.81 22.84
N PRO A 13 7.72 13.63 24.15
CA PRO A 13 8.49 12.51 24.64
C PRO A 13 7.82 11.20 24.19
N TYR A 14 8.58 10.32 23.52
CA TYR A 14 8.03 9.11 22.95
C TYR A 14 7.46 8.19 24.03
N GLN A 15 6.24 7.71 23.82
CA GLN A 15 5.61 6.61 24.54
C GLN A 15 4.84 5.77 23.51
N PRO A 16 4.87 4.43 23.58
CA PRO A 16 4.08 3.60 22.70
C PRO A 16 2.58 3.82 22.94
N GLY A 17 1.78 3.84 21.87
CA GLY A 17 0.34 4.07 21.96
C GLY A 17 -0.21 4.66 20.68
N SER A 18 -1.11 5.63 20.79
CA SER A 18 -1.58 6.41 19.64
C SER A 18 -1.33 7.90 19.82
N ILE A 19 -1.09 8.57 18.69
CA ILE A 19 -1.09 10.04 18.61
C ILE A 19 -2.12 10.47 17.57
N LYS A 20 -3.01 11.37 17.99
CA LYS A 20 -4.12 11.87 17.18
C LYS A 20 -4.02 13.37 17.02
N VAL A 21 -4.10 13.83 15.78
CA VAL A 21 -4.28 15.25 15.45
C VAL A 21 -5.74 15.52 15.12
N VAL A 22 -6.25 16.64 15.61
CA VAL A 22 -7.60 17.15 15.34
C VAL A 22 -7.45 18.57 14.80
N ALA A 23 -7.86 18.77 13.54
CA ALA A 23 -7.87 20.06 12.89
C ALA A 23 -9.25 20.72 13.06
N TYR A 24 -9.26 22.02 13.32
CA TYR A 24 -10.49 22.78 13.55
C TYR A 24 -10.68 23.87 12.50
N LYS A 25 -11.95 24.17 12.18
CA LYS A 25 -12.37 25.30 11.36
C LYS A 25 -13.58 25.94 12.03
N ASN A 26 -13.51 27.24 12.33
CA ASN A 26 -14.58 27.98 13.02
C ASN A 26 -14.99 27.38 14.38
N GLY A 27 -14.04 26.78 15.11
CA GLY A 27 -14.30 26.11 16.39
C GLY A 27 -14.83 24.68 16.26
N GLU A 28 -15.17 24.22 15.05
CA GLU A 28 -15.67 22.87 14.80
C GLU A 28 -14.56 21.94 14.27
N VAL A 29 -14.68 20.64 14.52
CA VAL A 29 -13.73 19.64 14.01
C VAL A 29 -13.88 19.51 12.50
N ALA A 30 -12.80 19.81 11.76
CA ALA A 30 -12.77 19.73 10.30
C ALA A 30 -12.12 18.44 9.78
N ALA A 31 -11.11 17.91 10.49
CA ALA A 31 -10.44 16.66 10.13
C ALA A 31 -9.76 16.03 11.34
N THR A 32 -9.59 14.71 11.31
CA THR A 32 -8.77 14.00 12.28
C THR A 32 -7.84 13.02 11.60
N LYS A 33 -6.68 12.77 12.21
CA LYS A 33 -5.81 11.67 11.81
C LYS A 33 -5.18 11.07 13.06
N GLU A 34 -5.12 9.75 13.10
CA GLU A 34 -4.47 9.00 14.17
C GLU A 34 -3.44 8.07 13.56
N ILE A 35 -2.31 7.93 14.23
CA ILE A 35 -1.32 6.88 13.99
C ILE A 35 -1.07 6.15 15.29
N LYS A 36 -0.72 4.87 15.18
CA LYS A 36 -0.48 3.98 16.31
C LYS A 36 0.92 3.39 16.19
N THR A 37 1.56 3.15 17.33
CA THR A 37 2.80 2.37 17.36
C THR A 37 2.51 0.98 16.81
N ALA A 38 3.09 0.66 15.66
CA ALA A 38 2.90 -0.64 15.01
C ALA A 38 3.66 -1.74 15.77
N GLY A 39 3.06 -2.92 15.84
CA GLY A 39 3.72 -4.15 16.26
C GLY A 39 4.64 -4.73 15.18
N LYS A 40 4.99 -6.01 15.33
CA LYS A 40 5.73 -6.76 14.32
C LYS A 40 4.87 -6.95 13.07
N PRO A 41 5.47 -6.93 11.85
CA PRO A 41 4.78 -7.34 10.63
C PRO A 41 4.10 -8.69 10.79
N ALA A 42 2.84 -8.77 10.40
CA ALA A 42 2.03 -9.97 10.52
C ALA A 42 1.23 -10.30 9.26
N LYS A 43 0.86 -9.30 8.45
CA LYS A 43 0.01 -9.50 7.28
C LYS A 43 0.28 -8.52 6.15
N ILE A 44 -0.07 -8.93 4.94
CA ILE A 44 -0.15 -8.05 3.77
C ILE A 44 -1.56 -7.48 3.69
N LYS A 45 -1.70 -6.24 3.21
CA LYS A 45 -2.98 -5.66 2.80
C LYS A 45 -2.89 -5.10 1.40
N LEU A 46 -3.72 -5.61 0.49
CA LEU A 46 -3.89 -5.13 -0.87
C LEU A 46 -5.03 -4.12 -0.94
N ILE A 47 -4.77 -2.99 -1.63
CA ILE A 47 -5.75 -1.92 -1.86
C ILE A 47 -5.62 -1.49 -3.31
N ALA A 48 -6.64 -1.81 -4.12
CA ALA A 48 -6.75 -1.29 -5.47
C ALA A 48 -7.21 0.17 -5.45
N ASP A 49 -6.62 1.01 -6.29
CA ASP A 49 -7.18 2.33 -6.60
C ASP A 49 -8.52 2.20 -7.35
N ARG A 50 -8.61 1.22 -8.26
CA ARG A 50 -9.79 0.84 -9.03
C ARG A 50 -9.95 -0.67 -9.05
N THR A 51 -11.13 -1.16 -8.66
CA THR A 51 -11.50 -2.60 -8.73
C THR A 51 -12.17 -2.98 -10.06
N GLU A 52 -12.31 -2.04 -10.98
CA GLU A 52 -12.87 -2.25 -12.31
C GLU A 52 -12.09 -1.38 -13.31
N ILE A 53 -11.62 -2.01 -14.40
CA ILE A 53 -10.84 -1.39 -15.48
C ILE A 53 -11.36 -1.87 -16.84
N ASP A 54 -11.00 -1.19 -17.91
CA ASP A 54 -11.43 -1.58 -19.26
C ASP A 54 -10.60 -2.76 -19.81
N ALA A 55 -11.22 -3.66 -20.57
CA ALA A 55 -10.58 -4.78 -21.25
C ALA A 55 -10.01 -4.35 -22.62
N ASP A 56 -9.19 -3.30 -22.63
CA ASP A 56 -8.63 -2.69 -23.86
C ASP A 56 -7.14 -3.04 -24.10
N GLY A 57 -6.56 -3.90 -23.26
CA GLY A 57 -5.15 -4.28 -23.30
C GLY A 57 -4.18 -3.21 -22.74
N LYS A 58 -4.70 -2.09 -22.21
CA LYS A 58 -3.92 -0.91 -21.82
C LYS A 58 -4.29 -0.34 -20.46
N ASP A 59 -5.54 -0.48 -20.02
CA ASP A 59 -6.01 0.09 -18.76
C ASP A 59 -5.37 -0.61 -17.55
N LEU A 60 -5.13 0.17 -16.50
CA LEU A 60 -4.30 -0.22 -15.36
C LEU A 60 -5.03 -0.09 -14.01
N SER A 61 -4.86 -1.07 -13.14
CA SER A 61 -5.19 -0.96 -11.72
C SER A 61 -3.90 -0.92 -10.90
N PHE A 62 -3.79 0.09 -10.02
CA PHE A 62 -2.66 0.32 -9.14
C PHE A 62 -2.97 -0.27 -7.76
N ILE A 63 -2.34 -1.39 -7.44
CA ILE A 63 -2.54 -2.12 -6.19
C ILE A 63 -1.50 -1.67 -5.18
N THR A 64 -1.90 -0.80 -4.26
CA THR A 64 -1.07 -0.47 -3.10
C THR A 64 -0.98 -1.67 -2.18
N VAL A 65 0.25 -2.07 -1.87
CA VAL A 65 0.57 -3.16 -0.95
C VAL A 65 1.08 -2.57 0.35
N ARG A 66 0.48 -2.96 1.47
CA ARG A 66 0.88 -2.51 2.81
C ARG A 66 1.33 -3.70 3.63
N ILE A 67 2.42 -3.52 4.36
CA ILE A 67 2.84 -4.45 5.41
C ILE A 67 2.25 -3.96 6.72
N GLU A 68 1.39 -4.77 7.34
CA GLU A 68 0.67 -4.42 8.55
C GLU A 68 0.99 -5.37 9.70
N ASP A 69 0.86 -4.86 10.92
CA ASP A 69 0.86 -5.69 12.11
C ASP A 69 -0.47 -6.45 12.25
N LYS A 70 -0.58 -7.29 13.29
CA LYS A 70 -1.78 -8.09 13.53
C LYS A 70 -3.06 -7.24 13.65
N ASP A 71 -2.94 -6.01 14.14
CA ASP A 71 -4.05 -5.10 14.41
C ASP A 71 -4.36 -4.19 13.20
N GLY A 72 -3.63 -4.33 12.09
CA GLY A 72 -3.84 -3.56 10.86
C GLY A 72 -3.10 -2.21 10.82
N ASN A 73 -2.17 -1.96 11.75
CA ASN A 73 -1.34 -0.75 11.69
C ASN A 73 -0.23 -0.96 10.66
N LEU A 74 0.02 0.06 9.82
CA LEU A 74 1.15 0.03 8.90
C LEU A 74 2.46 -0.11 9.69
N CYS A 75 3.29 -1.09 9.36
CA CYS A 75 4.64 -1.19 9.90
C CYS A 75 5.57 -0.22 9.15
N PRO A 76 5.89 0.96 9.70
CA PRO A 76 6.46 2.06 8.92
C PRO A 76 7.91 1.83 8.47
N ASN A 77 8.59 0.82 9.01
CA ASN A 77 9.97 0.45 8.68
C ASN A 77 10.06 -0.94 8.03
N ALA A 78 8.93 -1.53 7.61
CA ALA A 78 8.95 -2.86 7.01
C ALA A 78 9.52 -2.83 5.59
N GLU A 79 10.40 -3.81 5.31
CA GLU A 79 11.10 -4.00 4.02
C GLU A 79 10.93 -5.43 3.48
N ASN A 80 9.87 -6.10 3.91
CA ASN A 80 9.56 -7.47 3.51
C ASN A 80 9.50 -7.60 1.97
N LEU A 81 10.10 -8.67 1.44
CA LEU A 81 9.96 -9.04 0.02
C LEU A 81 8.54 -9.57 -0.21
N VAL A 82 7.80 -8.95 -1.12
CA VAL A 82 6.45 -9.38 -1.52
C VAL A 82 6.52 -9.99 -2.91
N ASN A 83 5.94 -11.18 -3.07
CA ASN A 83 5.80 -11.88 -4.34
C ASN A 83 4.33 -11.83 -4.79
N PHE A 84 4.11 -11.69 -6.09
CA PHE A 84 2.81 -11.54 -6.71
C PHE A 84 2.50 -12.72 -7.63
N GLU A 85 1.28 -13.25 -7.50
CA GLU A 85 0.74 -14.28 -8.39
C GLU A 85 -0.53 -13.71 -9.01
N ILE A 86 -0.55 -13.59 -10.34
CA ILE A 86 -1.67 -13.04 -11.11
C ILE A 86 -2.29 -14.17 -11.95
N THR A 87 -3.61 -14.34 -11.84
CA THR A 87 -4.36 -15.31 -12.65
C THR A 87 -5.62 -14.65 -13.23
N GLY A 88 -6.12 -15.21 -14.34
CA GLY A 88 -7.29 -14.68 -15.04
C GLY A 88 -6.91 -13.75 -16.19
N ASN A 89 -7.77 -12.78 -16.49
CA ASN A 89 -7.69 -11.98 -17.73
C ASN A 89 -6.86 -10.69 -17.56
N GLY A 90 -5.71 -10.80 -16.91
CA GLY A 90 -4.81 -9.69 -16.63
C GLY A 90 -3.38 -10.14 -16.41
N VAL A 91 -2.46 -9.19 -16.42
CA VAL A 91 -1.02 -9.43 -16.23
C VAL A 91 -0.44 -8.45 -15.23
N LEU A 92 0.64 -8.86 -14.55
CA LEU A 92 1.49 -7.94 -13.81
C LEU A 92 2.30 -7.12 -14.82
N GLU A 93 1.94 -5.86 -14.99
CA GLU A 93 2.66 -4.96 -15.91
C GLU A 93 3.96 -4.47 -15.29
N SER A 94 3.94 -4.17 -13.99
CA SER A 94 5.12 -3.66 -13.29
C SER A 94 4.97 -3.73 -11.77
N VAL A 95 6.09 -3.61 -11.05
CA VAL A 95 6.17 -3.44 -9.59
C VAL A 95 6.96 -2.18 -9.25
N GLY A 96 6.78 -1.64 -8.04
CA GLY A 96 7.53 -0.47 -7.56
C GLY A 96 7.42 -0.28 -6.05
N ASN A 97 8.36 0.42 -5.43
CA ASN A 97 8.31 0.73 -3.99
C ASN A 97 8.68 2.19 -3.63
N GLY A 98 9.14 2.97 -4.62
CA GLY A 98 9.54 4.37 -4.41
C GLY A 98 10.92 4.56 -3.76
N ASN A 99 11.70 3.48 -3.57
CA ASN A 99 13.09 3.59 -3.12
C ASN A 99 13.98 3.97 -4.29
N SER A 100 14.41 5.24 -4.33
CA SER A 100 15.29 5.76 -5.38
C SER A 100 16.69 5.14 -5.43
N ALA A 101 17.10 4.43 -4.36
CA ALA A 101 18.37 3.74 -4.28
C ALA A 101 18.26 2.23 -4.60
N SER A 102 17.04 1.70 -4.82
CA SER A 102 16.88 0.29 -5.18
C SER A 102 17.29 0.04 -6.62
N LEU A 103 17.90 -1.13 -6.84
CA LEU A 103 18.25 -1.67 -8.16
C LEU A 103 17.33 -2.84 -8.55
N GLU A 104 16.26 -3.10 -7.78
CA GLU A 104 15.26 -4.11 -8.10
C GLU A 104 14.57 -3.78 -9.44
N SER A 105 14.35 -4.81 -10.25
CA SER A 105 13.72 -4.64 -11.56
C SER A 105 12.23 -4.34 -11.42
N PHE A 106 11.74 -3.43 -12.26
CA PHE A 106 10.31 -3.10 -12.33
C PHE A 106 9.48 -4.14 -13.10
N LYS A 107 10.10 -5.19 -13.63
CA LYS A 107 9.47 -6.22 -14.49
C LYS A 107 9.49 -7.62 -13.88
N GLU A 108 9.88 -7.74 -12.62
CA GLU A 108 9.80 -8.99 -11.86
C GLU A 108 8.42 -9.16 -11.21
N ASP A 109 8.16 -10.37 -10.74
CA ASP A 109 6.96 -10.74 -9.97
C ASP A 109 7.07 -10.46 -8.47
N HIS A 110 8.11 -9.75 -8.04
CA HIS A 110 8.36 -9.45 -6.64
C HIS A 110 9.05 -8.10 -6.45
N ILE A 111 8.82 -7.49 -5.29
CA ILE A 111 9.59 -6.32 -4.85
C ILE A 111 9.55 -6.18 -3.34
N LYS A 112 10.63 -5.65 -2.75
CA LYS A 112 10.61 -5.27 -1.33
C LYS A 112 9.68 -4.11 -1.08
N ALA A 113 8.99 -4.16 0.07
CA ALA A 113 8.40 -2.96 0.65
C ALA A 113 9.50 -1.93 0.96
N PHE A 114 9.13 -0.66 0.93
CA PHE A 114 9.94 0.45 1.39
C PHE A 114 9.08 1.33 2.30
N TYR A 115 9.54 1.55 3.52
CA TYR A 115 8.75 2.18 4.59
C TYR A 115 7.33 1.59 4.73
N GLY A 116 7.23 0.26 4.66
CA GLY A 116 6.00 -0.50 4.85
C GLY A 116 5.11 -0.64 3.63
N LYS A 117 5.51 -0.15 2.45
CA LYS A 117 4.69 -0.25 1.23
C LYS A 117 5.46 -0.64 -0.01
N CYS A 118 4.76 -1.28 -0.93
CA CYS A 118 5.13 -1.36 -2.35
C CYS A 118 3.86 -1.26 -3.20
N LEU A 119 4.01 -1.44 -4.51
CA LEU A 119 2.99 -1.25 -5.53
C LEU A 119 3.11 -2.37 -6.55
N ALA A 120 1.98 -2.97 -6.91
CA ALA A 120 1.84 -3.80 -8.10
C ALA A 120 0.92 -3.07 -9.10
N ILE A 121 1.31 -3.05 -10.37
CA ILE A 121 0.55 -2.44 -11.46
C ILE A 121 0.00 -3.56 -12.32
N ILE A 122 -1.32 -3.66 -12.38
CA ILE A 122 -2.05 -4.73 -13.06
C ILE A 122 -2.65 -4.16 -14.33
N LYS A 123 -2.45 -4.85 -15.45
CA LYS A 123 -3.01 -4.44 -16.75
C LYS A 123 -4.08 -5.42 -17.21
N GLY A 124 -5.20 -4.88 -17.67
CA GLY A 124 -6.25 -5.67 -18.33
C GLY A 124 -5.76 -6.24 -19.66
N THR A 125 -6.28 -7.42 -20.03
CA THR A 125 -6.13 -7.94 -21.40
C THR A 125 -7.25 -7.40 -22.30
N GLU A 126 -7.25 -7.76 -23.59
CA GLU A 126 -8.38 -7.46 -24.52
C GLU A 126 -9.62 -8.33 -24.28
N LYS A 127 -9.64 -9.09 -23.17
CA LYS A 127 -10.73 -9.99 -22.80
C LYS A 127 -11.31 -9.59 -21.44
N ALA A 128 -12.61 -9.29 -21.42
CA ALA A 128 -13.36 -9.04 -20.20
C ALA A 128 -13.36 -10.27 -19.27
N GLY A 129 -13.46 -10.04 -17.96
CA GLY A 129 -13.48 -11.09 -16.93
C GLY A 129 -12.87 -10.63 -15.62
N THR A 130 -12.26 -11.57 -14.90
CA THR A 130 -11.71 -11.33 -13.56
C THR A 130 -10.20 -11.49 -13.56
N ILE A 131 -9.52 -10.63 -12.81
CA ILE A 131 -8.09 -10.74 -12.50
C ILE A 131 -7.98 -11.00 -10.99
N ASN A 132 -7.41 -12.14 -10.62
CA ASN A 132 -7.12 -12.45 -9.23
C ASN A 132 -5.66 -12.11 -8.95
N ILE A 133 -5.43 -11.28 -7.94
CA ILE A 133 -4.11 -10.84 -7.50
C ILE A 133 -3.88 -11.39 -6.10
N LYS A 134 -2.85 -12.20 -5.96
CA LYS A 134 -2.41 -12.76 -4.68
C LYS A 134 -1.03 -12.23 -4.34
N ALA A 135 -0.85 -11.76 -3.11
CA ALA A 135 0.43 -11.28 -2.62
C ALA A 135 0.89 -12.10 -1.41
N THR A 136 2.15 -12.56 -1.45
CA THR A 136 2.74 -13.42 -0.42
C THR A 136 4.07 -12.86 0.07
N SER A 137 4.40 -13.12 1.32
CA SER A 137 5.72 -12.81 1.90
C SER A 137 6.02 -13.78 3.03
N ILE A 138 7.29 -14.09 3.25
CA ILE A 138 7.72 -15.05 4.26
C ILE A 138 7.25 -14.57 5.65
N GLY A 139 6.47 -15.41 6.33
CA GLY A 139 5.99 -15.16 7.69
C GLY A 139 4.84 -14.15 7.80
N LEU A 140 4.26 -13.68 6.69
CA LEU A 140 3.10 -12.80 6.69
C LEU A 140 1.85 -13.54 6.20
N GLU A 141 0.70 -13.21 6.77
CA GLU A 141 -0.60 -13.61 6.24
C GLU A 141 -0.79 -13.06 4.82
N VAL A 142 -1.22 -13.94 3.93
CA VAL A 142 -1.46 -13.68 2.50
C VAL A 142 -2.73 -12.84 2.34
N ASP A 143 -2.73 -11.92 1.38
CA ASP A 143 -3.93 -11.20 0.96
C ASP A 143 -4.21 -11.41 -0.53
N ASN A 144 -5.49 -11.36 -0.90
CA ASN A 144 -5.97 -11.52 -2.26
C ASN A 144 -6.97 -10.41 -2.58
N ILE A 145 -6.91 -9.90 -3.80
CA ILE A 145 -7.89 -8.92 -4.31
C ILE A 145 -8.29 -9.28 -5.74
N ILE A 146 -9.52 -8.94 -6.10
CA ILE A 146 -10.06 -9.13 -7.45
C ILE A 146 -10.21 -7.77 -8.11
N VAL A 147 -9.77 -7.67 -9.36
CA VAL A 147 -10.07 -6.57 -10.27
C VAL A 147 -10.88 -7.13 -11.44
N ASN A 148 -12.00 -6.50 -11.77
CA ASN A 148 -12.83 -6.88 -12.90
C ASN A 148 -12.42 -6.10 -14.16
N THR A 149 -12.52 -6.73 -15.32
CA THR A 149 -12.35 -6.10 -16.63
C THR A 149 -13.67 -6.14 -17.40
N LYS A 150 -14.03 -5.03 -18.05
CA LYS A 150 -15.26 -4.86 -18.84
C LYS A 150 -14.99 -4.52 -20.30
#